data_AF-A0A3C1V8Y7-F1
#
_entry.id   AF-A0A3C1V8Y7-F1
#
_cell.length_a   1.000
_cell.length_b   1.000
_cell.length_c   1.000
_cell.angle_alpha   90.00
_cell.angle_beta   90.00
_cell.angle_gamma   90.00
#
_symmetry.space_group_name_H-M   'P 1'
#
loop_
_entity.id
_entity.type
_entity.pdbx_description
1 polymer ?
#
loop_
_entity_poly.entity_id
_entity_poly.type
_entity_poly.pdbx_seq_one_letter_code
_entity_poly.pdbx_strand_id
1 'polypeptide(L)'
;MNTSPKKVIWIILLCLLVLSTVTALFQLRRGKSVQQELADTRRALREQGFKTDLADFNFHTDAAMQSREMALTFFGYTVPPATAADTINLLPIVADDSAIVIWKQDWLKGEEDNITWSDLREVLEEIRPQLDTACDAALSGPIQFNLEASHGSAMLLRHLADMKKLALKFGARAVLNLHDGNKDAAFTNLLAQSRLVTAWEPEPSEISHLVRFACVTFAFDAVWQALQTNGWSDEQLSRLQQEWTAVDFFRKLPDTMSFKRAFVVADCQRERNEPLTVGMPAPDFFKLALHSPGSAFTELKNSWSRAGYRSHGTYEDEKALLLFYRDREMELRNAMQAVAWSTMRPLPGVTNVVIFHSPYPSRFISRMNIRETGMAFQRQGGGLLTRAAKAEAQRRILITAIALERFRGKHGAYPQTLAALAPEFLKAAPVDFMDGQPLRYRLNADGHFLLYSVGTDCVDNAGKMQRSMGELGFERPAFPGAPSPESDIVWPLPASAAEAASQHQQERDAAQTKAEEIESLQANAQWEHTARHQADLEMLLSASPVTNVLDLVFLNSHVSDTLRNPPGARAFSVTS
;
A
#
# COMPACT_ATOMS: atom_id res chain seq x y z
N MET A 1 -24.26 -66.17 -34.06
CA MET A 1 -25.00 -64.89 -34.07
C MET A 1 -24.10 -63.80 -34.64
N ASN A 2 -24.27 -63.45 -35.92
CA ASN A 2 -23.53 -62.35 -36.57
C ASN A 2 -24.15 -61.02 -36.15
N THR A 3 -23.68 -60.44 -35.04
CA THR A 3 -23.96 -59.03 -34.75
C THR A 3 -23.17 -58.19 -35.76
N SER A 4 -23.86 -57.69 -36.78
CA SER A 4 -23.31 -56.69 -37.71
C SER A 4 -22.57 -55.61 -36.92
N PRO A 5 -21.35 -55.20 -37.31
CA PRO A 5 -20.61 -54.15 -36.63
C PRO A 5 -21.44 -52.86 -36.47
N LYS A 6 -22.39 -52.61 -37.39
CA LYS A 6 -23.36 -51.52 -37.29
C LYS A 6 -24.30 -51.63 -36.08
N LYS A 7 -24.75 -52.84 -35.71
CA LYS A 7 -25.61 -53.08 -34.53
C LYS A 7 -24.83 -52.89 -33.23
N VAL A 8 -23.57 -53.33 -33.17
CA VAL A 8 -22.71 -53.13 -32.00
C VAL A 8 -22.42 -51.65 -31.79
N ILE A 9 -22.09 -50.91 -32.85
CA ILE A 9 -21.91 -49.45 -32.80
C ILE A 9 -23.20 -48.75 -32.33
N TRP A 10 -24.37 -49.16 -32.84
CA TRP A 10 -25.66 -48.58 -32.42
C TRP A 10 -25.96 -48.82 -30.94
N ILE A 11 -25.66 -50.02 -30.41
CA ILE A 11 -25.83 -50.34 -28.98
C ILE A 11 -24.88 -49.49 -28.13
N ILE A 12 -23.62 -49.33 -28.54
CA ILE A 12 -22.65 -48.48 -27.83
C ILE A 12 -23.13 -47.01 -27.82
N LEU A 13 -23.58 -46.49 -28.96
CA LEU A 13 -24.11 -45.12 -29.05
C LEU A 13 -25.35 -44.93 -28.17
N LEU A 14 -26.26 -45.92 -28.14
CA LEU A 14 -27.45 -45.90 -27.29
C LEU A 14 -27.06 -45.92 -25.80
N CYS A 15 -26.11 -46.77 -25.39
CA CYS A 15 -25.62 -46.81 -24.02
C CYS A 15 -24.95 -45.49 -23.60
N LEU A 16 -24.15 -44.87 -24.48
CA LEU A 16 -23.55 -43.55 -24.23
C LEU A 16 -24.61 -42.45 -24.11
N LEU A 17 -25.67 -42.50 -24.93
CA LEU A 17 -26.79 -41.57 -24.85
C LEU A 17 -27.57 -41.71 -23.53
N VAL A 18 -27.87 -42.95 -23.12
CA VAL A 18 -28.57 -43.24 -21.86
C VAL A 18 -27.72 -42.82 -20.67
N LEU A 19 -26.41 -43.14 -20.68
CA LEU A 19 -25.51 -42.73 -19.61
C LEU A 19 -25.38 -41.20 -19.53
N SER A 20 -25.32 -40.49 -20.67
CA SER A 20 -25.26 -39.03 -20.68
C SER A 20 -26.55 -38.40 -20.15
N THR A 21 -27.73 -38.93 -20.51
CA THR A 21 -29.02 -38.45 -20.03
C THR A 21 -29.23 -38.71 -18.54
N VAL A 22 -28.88 -39.90 -18.04
CA VAL A 22 -28.93 -40.21 -16.60
C VAL A 22 -27.98 -39.32 -15.82
N THR A 23 -26.76 -39.10 -16.32
CA THR A 23 -25.79 -38.19 -15.70
C THR A 23 -26.33 -36.76 -15.69
N ALA A 24 -26.92 -36.28 -16.79
CA ALA A 24 -27.52 -34.96 -16.87
C ALA A 24 -28.69 -34.77 -15.90
N LEU A 25 -29.57 -35.78 -15.74
CA LEU A 25 -30.68 -35.75 -14.79
C LEU A 25 -30.21 -35.74 -13.33
N PHE A 26 -29.19 -36.54 -13.00
CA PHE A 26 -28.60 -36.56 -11.67
C PHE A 26 -27.98 -35.20 -11.31
N GLN A 27 -27.25 -34.59 -12.25
CA GLN A 27 -26.73 -33.24 -12.10
C GLN A 27 -27.89 -32.25 -11.87
N LEU A 28 -28.88 -32.17 -12.76
CA LEU A 28 -30.03 -31.26 -12.59
C LEU A 28 -30.72 -31.35 -11.22
N ARG A 29 -30.91 -32.56 -10.68
CA ARG A 29 -31.50 -32.75 -9.35
C ARG A 29 -30.58 -32.26 -8.23
N ARG A 30 -29.29 -32.57 -8.30
CA ARG A 30 -28.29 -32.08 -7.34
C ARG A 30 -28.23 -30.55 -7.34
N GLY A 31 -28.26 -29.91 -8.51
CA GLY A 31 -28.24 -28.45 -8.65
C GLY A 31 -29.41 -27.77 -7.95
N LYS A 32 -30.64 -28.30 -8.10
CA LYS A 32 -31.83 -27.77 -7.39
C LYS A 32 -31.69 -27.84 -5.87
N SER A 33 -31.12 -28.92 -5.34
CA SER A 33 -30.88 -29.09 -3.90
C SER A 33 -29.91 -28.03 -3.36
N VAL A 34 -28.76 -27.86 -4.03
CA VAL A 34 -27.73 -26.91 -3.59
C VAL A 34 -28.22 -25.46 -3.68
N GLN A 35 -29.02 -25.12 -4.69
CA GLN A 35 -29.65 -23.79 -4.79
C GLN A 35 -30.56 -23.49 -3.61
N GLN A 36 -31.36 -24.46 -3.19
CA GLN A 36 -32.24 -24.30 -2.02
C GLN A 36 -31.43 -24.15 -0.74
N GLU A 37 -30.40 -24.98 -0.54
CA GLU A 37 -29.49 -24.84 0.62
C GLU A 37 -28.79 -23.48 0.67
N LEU A 38 -28.34 -22.96 -0.48
CA LEU A 38 -27.76 -21.61 -0.58
C LEU A 38 -28.78 -20.55 -0.18
N ALA A 39 -30.01 -20.64 -0.70
CA ALA A 39 -31.07 -19.69 -0.39
C ALA A 39 -31.44 -19.70 1.11
N ASP A 40 -31.54 -20.88 1.71
CA ASP A 40 -31.81 -21.04 3.13
C ASP A 40 -30.63 -20.53 3.98
N THR A 41 -29.39 -20.79 3.56
CA THR A 41 -28.18 -20.25 4.22
C THR A 41 -28.17 -18.72 4.19
N ARG A 42 -28.43 -18.12 3.01
CA ARG A 42 -28.51 -16.66 2.87
C ARG A 42 -29.61 -16.08 3.76
N ARG A 43 -30.80 -16.70 3.79
CA ARG A 43 -31.92 -16.27 4.64
C ARG A 43 -31.52 -16.30 6.12
N ALA A 44 -30.95 -17.41 6.59
CA ALA A 44 -30.50 -17.55 7.97
C ALA A 44 -29.45 -16.51 8.37
N LEU A 45 -28.49 -16.21 7.48
CA LEU A 45 -27.50 -15.15 7.72
C LEU A 45 -28.15 -13.77 7.86
N ARG A 46 -29.11 -13.45 6.98
CA ARG A 46 -29.84 -12.18 7.05
C ARG A 46 -30.70 -12.07 8.31
N GLU A 47 -31.34 -13.16 8.75
CA GLU A 47 -32.08 -13.22 10.02
C GLU A 47 -31.17 -12.98 11.24
N GLN A 48 -29.91 -13.40 11.16
CA GLN A 48 -28.87 -13.13 12.16
C GLN A 48 -28.27 -11.71 12.06
N GLY A 49 -28.72 -10.89 11.09
CA GLY A 49 -28.25 -9.51 10.89
C GLY A 49 -27.01 -9.37 10.01
N PHE A 50 -26.51 -10.44 9.41
CA PHE A 50 -25.38 -10.36 8.48
C PHE A 50 -25.83 -9.81 7.13
N LYS A 51 -25.11 -8.81 6.62
CA LYS A 51 -25.28 -8.32 5.25
C LYS A 51 -24.74 -9.34 4.26
N THR A 52 -25.47 -9.60 3.19
CA THR A 52 -25.13 -10.65 2.20
C THR A 52 -25.01 -10.13 0.78
N ASP A 53 -25.52 -8.92 0.50
CA ASP A 53 -25.65 -8.38 -0.84
C ASP A 53 -25.09 -6.96 -0.91
N LEU A 54 -24.59 -6.55 -2.09
CA LEU A 54 -24.01 -5.21 -2.28
C LEU A 54 -25.02 -4.09 -2.01
N ALA A 55 -26.31 -4.35 -2.24
CA ALA A 55 -27.40 -3.41 -1.95
C ALA A 55 -27.58 -3.12 -0.44
N ASP A 56 -26.99 -3.93 0.45
CA ASP A 56 -27.01 -3.68 1.88
C ASP A 56 -26.01 -2.55 2.30
N PHE A 57 -25.27 -1.99 1.34
CA PHE A 57 -24.26 -0.96 1.53
C PHE A 57 -24.60 0.31 0.74
N ASN A 58 -24.61 1.45 1.43
CA ASN A 58 -24.78 2.75 0.83
C ASN A 58 -23.61 3.64 1.24
N PHE A 59 -22.80 4.06 0.27
CA PHE A 59 -21.66 4.95 0.47
C PHE A 59 -21.90 6.33 -0.17
N HIS A 60 -23.17 6.68 -0.46
CA HIS A 60 -23.50 8.02 -0.90
C HIS A 60 -23.38 9.01 0.26
N THR A 61 -22.79 10.16 -0.04
CA THR A 61 -22.57 11.24 0.94
C THR A 61 -23.45 12.45 0.61
N ASP A 62 -23.67 13.32 1.60
CA ASP A 62 -24.45 14.55 1.39
C ASP A 62 -23.67 15.61 0.58
N ALA A 63 -24.34 16.68 0.16
CA ALA A 63 -23.72 17.73 -0.64
C ALA A 63 -22.53 18.43 0.05
N ALA A 64 -22.55 18.53 1.38
CA ALA A 64 -21.45 19.15 2.14
C ALA A 64 -20.21 18.25 2.15
N MET A 65 -20.39 16.94 2.31
CA MET A 65 -19.32 15.94 2.20
C MET A 65 -18.77 15.87 0.77
N GLN A 66 -19.63 15.87 -0.25
CA GLN A 66 -19.19 15.90 -1.66
C GLN A 66 -18.37 17.15 -1.98
N SER A 67 -18.75 18.32 -1.44
CA SER A 67 -17.97 19.55 -1.59
C SER A 67 -16.56 19.41 -0.98
N ARG A 68 -16.45 18.79 0.20
CA ARG A 68 -15.15 18.52 0.84
C ARG A 68 -14.34 17.47 0.08
N GLU A 69 -14.97 16.41 -0.40
CA GLU A 69 -14.35 15.39 -1.23
C GLU A 69 -13.72 16.01 -2.48
N MET A 70 -14.44 16.90 -3.18
CA MET A 70 -13.90 17.59 -4.36
C MET A 70 -12.64 18.38 -4.00
N ALA A 71 -12.64 19.13 -2.89
CA ALA A 71 -11.48 19.88 -2.43
C ALA A 71 -10.27 18.99 -2.08
N LEU A 72 -10.50 17.82 -1.49
CA LEU A 72 -9.45 16.88 -1.11
C LEU A 72 -8.89 16.08 -2.30
N THR A 73 -9.73 15.76 -3.30
CA THR A 73 -9.35 14.91 -4.44
C THR A 73 -8.90 15.70 -5.67
N PHE A 74 -9.33 16.96 -5.83
CA PHE A 74 -8.86 17.84 -6.90
C PHE A 74 -7.33 17.98 -6.90
N PHE A 75 -6.73 17.89 -5.71
CA PHE A 75 -5.28 17.89 -5.49
C PHE A 75 -4.52 16.92 -6.42
N GLY A 76 -5.04 15.70 -6.60
CA GLY A 76 -4.39 14.65 -7.39
C GLY A 76 -4.36 14.90 -8.89
N TYR A 77 -5.27 15.74 -9.40
CA TYR A 77 -5.37 16.06 -10.82
C TYR A 77 -4.39 17.13 -11.27
N THR A 78 -4.02 18.04 -10.36
CA THR A 78 -3.25 19.23 -10.71
C THR A 78 -1.78 19.15 -10.32
N VAL A 79 -1.43 18.28 -9.37
CA VAL A 79 -0.06 18.19 -8.84
C VAL A 79 0.65 16.95 -9.41
N PRO A 80 1.90 17.10 -9.92
CA PRO A 80 2.70 15.98 -10.41
C PRO A 80 2.78 14.83 -9.40
N PRO A 81 2.90 13.57 -9.87
CA PRO A 81 2.80 12.39 -9.02
C PRO A 81 3.94 12.25 -7.99
N ALA A 82 5.09 12.88 -8.21
CA ALA A 82 6.22 12.90 -7.27
C ALA A 82 6.85 14.30 -7.23
N THR A 83 6.97 14.85 -6.03
CA THR A 83 7.68 16.11 -5.78
C THR A 83 8.70 15.89 -4.65
N ALA A 84 9.74 16.74 -4.57
CA ALA A 84 10.71 16.68 -3.48
C ALA A 84 10.06 16.76 -2.07
N ALA A 85 8.90 17.41 -1.94
CA ALA A 85 8.15 17.45 -0.69
C ALA A 85 7.58 16.09 -0.24
N ASP A 86 7.43 15.13 -1.14
CA ASP A 86 6.87 13.80 -0.83
C ASP A 86 7.92 12.82 -0.29
N THR A 87 9.21 13.17 -0.40
CA THR A 87 10.35 12.29 -0.05
C THR A 87 11.05 12.69 1.26
N ILE A 88 10.61 13.76 1.91
CA ILE A 88 11.22 14.23 3.16
C ILE A 88 10.94 13.23 4.28
N ASN A 89 12.01 12.67 4.85
CA ASN A 89 11.92 11.90 6.08
C ASN A 89 11.69 12.85 7.27
N LEU A 90 10.49 12.84 7.85
CA LEU A 90 10.14 13.67 9.00
C LEU A 90 10.67 13.12 10.34
N LEU A 91 11.22 11.91 10.37
CA LEU A 91 11.77 11.31 11.59
C LEU A 91 13.09 10.56 11.29
N PRO A 92 14.14 11.25 10.85
CA PRO A 92 15.44 10.63 10.54
C PRO A 92 16.11 10.15 11.84
N ILE A 93 16.27 8.83 11.95
CA ILE A 93 16.82 8.14 13.12
C ILE A 93 18.35 8.19 13.06
N VAL A 94 18.99 8.66 14.14
CA VAL A 94 20.46 8.76 14.23
C VAL A 94 21.08 7.85 15.28
N ALA A 95 20.32 7.44 16.30
CA ALA A 95 20.74 6.48 17.32
C ALA A 95 19.62 5.48 17.60
N ASP A 96 19.86 4.60 18.58
CA ASP A 96 18.85 3.64 19.01
C ASP A 96 17.58 4.35 19.53
N ASP A 97 17.65 5.55 20.11
CA ASP A 97 16.50 6.21 20.74
C ASP A 97 16.36 7.71 20.41
N SER A 98 17.10 8.22 19.41
CA SER A 98 17.08 9.64 19.01
C SER A 98 16.88 9.88 17.51
N ALA A 99 16.20 10.99 17.20
CA ALA A 99 15.94 11.45 15.82
C ALA A 99 16.28 12.94 15.63
N ILE A 100 16.58 13.37 14.39
CA ILE A 100 16.94 14.77 14.11
C ILE A 100 15.69 15.66 14.05
N VAL A 101 15.78 16.82 14.71
CA VAL A 101 14.82 17.91 14.54
C VAL A 101 15.13 18.65 13.22
N ILE A 102 14.42 18.29 12.15
CA ILE A 102 14.84 18.68 10.80
C ILE A 102 14.67 20.17 10.52
N TRP A 103 13.65 20.83 11.07
CA TRP A 103 13.41 22.27 10.85
C TRP A 103 14.47 23.18 11.50
N LYS A 104 15.36 22.62 12.33
CA LYS A 104 16.53 23.33 12.89
C LYS A 104 17.80 23.13 12.06
N GLN A 105 17.76 22.29 11.01
CA GLN A 105 18.91 22.01 10.15
C GLN A 105 19.00 23.01 9.00
N ASP A 106 20.20 23.14 8.44
CA ASP A 106 20.45 24.03 7.29
C ASP A 106 19.93 23.46 5.97
N TRP A 107 19.72 22.15 5.89
CA TRP A 107 19.26 21.42 4.71
C TRP A 107 18.43 20.20 5.11
N LEU A 108 17.70 19.64 4.15
CA LEU A 108 16.83 18.48 4.33
C LEU A 108 17.35 17.30 3.52
N LYS A 109 17.31 16.10 4.10
CA LYS A 109 17.62 14.87 3.38
C LYS A 109 16.40 14.45 2.53
N GLY A 110 16.58 14.42 1.22
CA GLY A 110 15.66 13.77 0.28
C GLY A 110 16.08 12.32 0.01
N GLU A 111 15.25 11.60 -0.73
CA GLU A 111 15.46 10.17 -1.05
C GLU A 111 16.64 9.94 -2.01
N GLU A 112 16.86 10.87 -2.95
CA GLU A 112 17.97 10.79 -3.92
C GLU A 112 19.02 11.88 -3.70
N ASP A 113 18.59 13.12 -3.42
CA ASP A 113 19.43 14.30 -3.26
C ASP A 113 19.07 15.11 -2.00
N ASN A 114 20.01 15.94 -1.54
CA ASN A 114 19.76 16.92 -0.49
C ASN A 114 18.84 18.03 -1.01
N ILE A 115 17.77 18.30 -0.27
CA ILE A 115 16.77 19.32 -0.58
C ILE A 115 17.10 20.58 0.23
N THR A 116 17.16 21.73 -0.43
CA THR A 116 17.28 23.01 0.30
C THR A 116 15.90 23.50 0.75
N TRP A 117 15.87 24.34 1.78
CA TRP A 117 14.64 25.02 2.20
C TRP A 117 14.03 25.91 1.12
N SER A 118 14.86 26.43 0.21
CA SER A 118 14.40 27.22 -0.94
C SER A 118 13.63 26.35 -1.93
N ASP A 119 14.15 25.16 -2.26
CA ASP A 119 13.50 24.22 -3.18
C ASP A 119 12.15 23.76 -2.61
N LEU A 120 12.12 23.42 -1.32
CA LEU A 120 10.88 23.03 -0.66
C LEU A 120 9.84 24.16 -0.69
N ARG A 121 10.28 25.40 -0.45
CA ARG A 121 9.39 26.57 -0.51
C ARG A 121 8.83 26.78 -1.91
N GLU A 122 9.67 26.72 -2.93
CA GLU A 122 9.24 26.89 -4.33
C GLU A 122 8.18 25.86 -4.72
N VAL A 123 8.44 24.58 -4.42
CA VAL A 123 7.51 23.47 -4.68
C VAL A 123 6.17 23.68 -3.95
N LEU A 124 6.20 24.11 -2.69
CA LEU A 124 4.98 24.31 -1.90
C LEU A 124 4.21 25.58 -2.30
N GLU A 125 4.89 26.64 -2.75
CA GLU A 125 4.24 27.86 -3.26
C GLU A 125 3.55 27.61 -4.60
N GLU A 126 4.11 26.78 -5.49
CA GLU A 126 3.47 26.41 -6.76
C GLU A 126 2.09 25.77 -6.55
N ILE A 127 1.95 24.97 -5.50
CA ILE A 127 0.72 24.23 -5.17
C ILE A 127 -0.08 24.84 -4.02
N ARG A 128 0.26 26.07 -3.60
CA ARG A 128 -0.32 26.70 -2.42
C ARG A 128 -1.85 26.83 -2.48
N PRO A 129 -2.48 27.32 -3.58
CA PRO A 129 -3.94 27.45 -3.64
C PRO A 129 -4.68 26.13 -3.41
N GLN A 130 -4.14 25.04 -3.95
CA GLN A 130 -4.71 23.69 -3.83
C GLN A 130 -4.53 23.16 -2.40
N LEU A 131 -3.36 23.38 -1.79
CA LEU A 131 -3.12 22.99 -0.40
C LEU A 131 -3.94 23.80 0.60
N ASP A 132 -4.16 25.10 0.36
CA ASP A 132 -5.02 25.94 1.21
C ASP A 132 -6.47 25.45 1.15
N THR A 133 -6.97 25.18 -0.06
CA THR A 133 -8.32 24.62 -0.27
C THR A 133 -8.49 23.25 0.41
N ALA A 134 -7.52 22.36 0.26
CA ALA A 134 -7.55 21.04 0.90
C ALA A 134 -7.44 21.14 2.43
N CYS A 135 -6.66 22.10 2.94
CA CYS A 135 -6.51 22.36 4.37
C CYS A 135 -7.84 22.82 4.98
N ASP A 136 -8.49 23.80 4.36
CA ASP A 136 -9.81 24.28 4.81
C ASP A 136 -10.85 23.15 4.76
N ALA A 137 -10.83 22.31 3.72
CA ALA A 137 -11.71 21.15 3.61
C ALA A 137 -11.49 20.15 4.74
N ALA A 138 -10.23 19.80 5.05
CA ALA A 138 -9.88 18.90 6.15
C ALA A 138 -10.33 19.44 7.51
N LEU A 139 -10.25 20.76 7.71
CA LEU A 139 -10.65 21.45 8.95
C LEU A 139 -12.16 21.71 9.07
N SER A 140 -12.92 21.62 7.98
CA SER A 140 -14.34 22.04 7.98
C SER A 140 -15.33 20.99 8.50
N GLY A 141 -15.03 19.69 8.43
CA GLY A 141 -15.98 18.65 8.87
C GLY A 141 -15.51 17.20 8.76
N PRO A 142 -16.42 16.22 8.94
CA PRO A 142 -16.13 14.80 8.72
C PRO A 142 -15.82 14.52 7.24
N ILE A 143 -14.94 13.55 6.99
CA ILE A 143 -14.46 13.15 5.67
C ILE A 143 -14.99 11.74 5.37
N GLN A 144 -15.76 11.64 4.29
CA GLN A 144 -16.24 10.41 3.67
C GLN A 144 -16.32 10.66 2.16
N PHE A 145 -16.20 9.60 1.36
CA PHE A 145 -16.18 9.69 -0.10
C PHE A 145 -17.43 9.06 -0.70
N ASN A 146 -17.98 9.69 -1.73
CA ASN A 146 -19.13 9.19 -2.45
C ASN A 146 -18.72 8.02 -3.36
N LEU A 147 -19.10 6.80 -2.98
CA LEU A 147 -18.67 5.58 -3.67
C LEU A 147 -19.86 4.73 -4.14
N GLU A 148 -19.64 4.01 -5.24
CA GLU A 148 -20.65 3.11 -5.79
C GLU A 148 -20.39 1.66 -5.32
N ALA A 149 -21.09 1.26 -4.25
CA ALA A 149 -20.99 -0.07 -3.65
C ALA A 149 -21.33 -1.21 -4.64
N SER A 150 -22.14 -0.93 -5.67
CA SER A 150 -22.57 -1.90 -6.70
C SER A 150 -21.38 -2.51 -7.47
N HIS A 151 -20.25 -1.81 -7.52
CA HIS A 151 -19.03 -2.29 -8.17
C HIS A 151 -18.22 -3.29 -7.33
N GLY A 152 -18.54 -3.46 -6.04
CA GLY A 152 -17.93 -4.49 -5.19
C GLY A 152 -16.40 -4.47 -5.23
N SER A 153 -15.78 -5.57 -5.66
CA SER A 153 -14.31 -5.71 -5.75
C SER A 153 -13.64 -4.82 -6.81
N ALA A 154 -14.43 -4.17 -7.67
CA ALA A 154 -13.98 -3.23 -8.69
C ALA A 154 -14.31 -1.77 -8.35
N MET A 155 -14.78 -1.49 -7.13
CA MET A 155 -15.05 -0.14 -6.65
C MET A 155 -13.79 0.74 -6.74
N LEU A 156 -13.91 1.90 -7.38
CA LEU A 156 -12.78 2.80 -7.61
C LEU A 156 -12.50 3.65 -6.37
N LEU A 157 -11.31 3.51 -5.80
CA LEU A 157 -10.89 4.21 -4.58
C LEU A 157 -9.85 5.30 -4.92
N ARG A 158 -10.25 6.25 -5.77
CA ARG A 158 -9.34 7.27 -6.33
C ARG A 158 -8.72 8.17 -5.27
N HIS A 159 -9.50 8.49 -4.24
CA HIS A 159 -9.12 9.39 -3.15
C HIS A 159 -7.94 8.91 -2.30
N LEU A 160 -7.63 7.60 -2.29
CA LEU A 160 -6.61 7.03 -1.40
C LEU A 160 -5.21 7.59 -1.67
N ALA A 161 -4.85 7.77 -2.94
CA ALA A 161 -3.57 8.36 -3.31
C ALA A 161 -3.49 9.84 -2.86
N ASP A 162 -4.59 10.58 -3.00
CA ASP A 162 -4.67 12.00 -2.65
C ASP A 162 -4.59 12.20 -1.15
N MET A 163 -5.32 11.39 -0.36
CA MET A 163 -5.25 11.41 1.10
C MET A 163 -3.81 11.18 1.60
N LYS A 164 -3.10 10.21 1.01
CA LYS A 164 -1.69 9.95 1.35
C LYS A 164 -0.79 11.14 1.01
N LYS A 165 -0.93 11.70 -0.20
CA LYS A 165 -0.14 12.85 -0.65
C LYS A 165 -0.39 14.10 0.19
N LEU A 166 -1.65 14.40 0.50
CA LEU A 166 -2.01 15.52 1.36
C LEU A 166 -1.42 15.35 2.77
N ALA A 167 -1.44 14.14 3.33
CA ALA A 167 -0.83 13.88 4.63
C ALA A 167 0.67 14.17 4.64
N LEU A 168 1.42 13.79 3.59
CA LEU A 168 2.84 14.11 3.46
C LEU A 168 3.07 15.62 3.30
N LYS A 169 2.30 16.26 2.42
CA LYS A 169 2.48 17.69 2.10
C LYS A 169 2.08 18.63 3.23
N PHE A 170 1.05 18.30 4.01
CA PHE A 170 0.76 19.06 5.22
C PHE A 170 1.87 18.92 6.26
N GLY A 171 2.48 17.75 6.40
CA GLY A 171 3.67 17.55 7.24
C GLY A 171 4.86 18.40 6.77
N ALA A 172 5.19 18.35 5.48
CA ALA A 172 6.26 19.16 4.89
C ALA A 172 6.01 20.67 5.05
N ARG A 173 4.79 21.13 4.78
CA ARG A 173 4.39 22.54 4.96
C ARG A 173 4.38 22.96 6.42
N ALA A 174 4.05 22.07 7.36
CA ALA A 174 4.15 22.36 8.78
C ALA A 174 5.61 22.58 9.21
N VAL A 175 6.53 21.71 8.78
CA VAL A 175 7.96 21.81 9.07
C VAL A 175 8.60 23.05 8.44
N LEU A 176 8.25 23.39 7.19
CA LEU A 176 8.69 24.65 6.56
C LEU A 176 8.23 25.87 7.37
N ASN A 177 6.96 25.90 7.78
CA ASN A 177 6.45 26.99 8.62
C ASN A 177 7.15 27.06 9.99
N LEU A 178 7.55 25.93 10.58
CA LEU A 178 8.35 25.91 11.80
C LEU A 178 9.75 26.48 11.58
N HIS A 179 10.40 26.12 10.46
CA HIS A 179 11.70 26.66 10.07
C HIS A 179 11.65 28.20 9.91
N ASP A 180 10.57 28.71 9.33
CA ASP A 180 10.35 30.16 9.14
C ASP A 180 9.85 30.89 10.40
N GLY A 181 9.57 30.17 11.49
CA GLY A 181 9.03 30.75 12.71
C GLY A 181 7.52 31.05 12.68
N ASN A 182 6.79 30.65 11.62
CA ASN A 182 5.35 30.82 11.48
C ASN A 182 4.55 29.70 12.18
N LYS A 183 4.50 29.75 13.52
CA LYS A 183 3.92 28.68 14.35
C LYS A 183 2.42 28.47 14.11
N ASP A 184 1.64 29.52 13.86
CA ASP A 184 0.20 29.39 13.67
C ASP A 184 -0.15 28.68 12.35
N ALA A 185 0.59 28.99 11.27
CA ALA A 185 0.46 28.26 10.01
C ALA A 185 0.95 26.81 10.15
N ALA A 186 2.01 26.56 10.91
CA ALA A 186 2.46 25.20 11.21
C ALA A 186 1.38 24.40 11.95
N PHE A 187 0.77 24.98 12.99
CA PHE A 187 -0.32 24.34 13.74
C PHE A 187 -1.53 24.02 12.86
N THR A 188 -1.93 24.96 12.01
CA THR A 188 -3.06 24.78 11.08
C THR A 188 -2.84 23.57 10.18
N ASN A 189 -1.61 23.39 9.68
CA ASN A 189 -1.23 22.24 8.86
C ASN A 189 -1.19 20.92 9.65
N LEU A 190 -0.64 20.93 10.87
CA LEU A 190 -0.62 19.75 11.74
C LEU A 190 -2.03 19.28 12.10
N LEU A 191 -2.93 20.23 12.37
CA LEU A 191 -4.33 19.94 12.64
C LEU A 191 -5.03 19.38 11.40
N ALA A 192 -4.80 19.97 10.21
CA ALA A 192 -5.34 19.45 8.96
C ALA A 192 -4.84 18.03 8.66
N GLN A 193 -3.54 17.77 8.81
CA GLN A 193 -2.93 16.45 8.66
C GLN A 193 -3.52 15.43 9.64
N SER A 194 -3.66 15.81 10.91
CA SER A 194 -4.30 14.96 11.92
C SER A 194 -5.74 14.65 11.54
N ARG A 195 -6.49 15.63 11.01
CA ARG A 195 -7.88 15.43 10.61
C ARG A 195 -8.08 14.57 9.36
N LEU A 196 -7.09 14.44 8.49
CA LEU A 196 -7.09 13.40 7.45
C LEU A 196 -7.15 11.98 8.04
N VAL A 197 -6.75 11.82 9.31
CA VAL A 197 -6.88 10.57 10.07
C VAL A 197 -8.11 10.60 10.97
N THR A 198 -8.31 11.64 11.76
CA THR A 198 -9.30 11.65 12.86
C THR A 198 -10.72 11.87 12.36
N ALA A 199 -10.89 12.70 11.33
CA ALA A 199 -12.20 13.04 10.76
C ALA A 199 -12.59 12.14 9.58
N TRP A 200 -11.66 11.33 9.04
CA TRP A 200 -11.93 10.36 7.99
C TRP A 200 -12.51 9.07 8.56
N GLU A 201 -13.70 8.69 8.09
CA GLU A 201 -14.28 7.37 8.30
C GLU A 201 -14.14 6.55 7.00
N PRO A 202 -13.16 5.63 6.92
CA PRO A 202 -12.97 4.81 5.73
C PRO A 202 -14.18 3.93 5.43
N GLU A 203 -14.50 3.81 4.16
CA GLU A 203 -15.37 2.77 3.63
C GLU A 203 -14.84 1.37 4.01
N PRO A 204 -15.69 0.32 4.01
CA PRO A 204 -15.32 -1.03 4.44
C PRO A 204 -14.43 -1.76 3.42
N SER A 205 -13.25 -1.21 3.18
CA SER A 205 -12.22 -1.68 2.26
C SER A 205 -10.89 -1.76 3.02
N GLU A 206 -10.23 -2.91 2.92
CA GLU A 206 -8.97 -3.16 3.64
C GLU A 206 -7.89 -2.13 3.27
N ILE A 207 -7.76 -1.78 1.99
CA ILE A 207 -6.76 -0.82 1.52
C ILE A 207 -7.01 0.60 2.07
N SER A 208 -8.26 0.99 2.27
CA SER A 208 -8.62 2.31 2.81
C SER A 208 -8.20 2.44 4.26
N HIS A 209 -8.38 1.39 5.06
CA HIS A 209 -7.85 1.32 6.42
C HIS A 209 -6.32 1.34 6.45
N LEU A 210 -5.64 0.60 5.56
CA LEU A 210 -4.18 0.62 5.47
C LEU A 210 -3.63 2.01 5.15
N VAL A 211 -4.27 2.74 4.24
CA VAL A 211 -3.88 4.13 3.92
C VAL A 211 -4.12 5.05 5.13
N ARG A 212 -5.23 4.89 5.85
CA ARG A 212 -5.46 5.63 7.10
C ARG A 212 -4.38 5.35 8.14
N PHE A 213 -3.96 4.09 8.31
CA PHE A 213 -2.87 3.74 9.24
C PHE A 213 -1.51 4.30 8.79
N ALA A 214 -1.24 4.36 7.48
CA ALA A 214 -0.04 5.06 6.99
C ALA A 214 -0.07 6.56 7.32
N CYS A 215 -1.23 7.20 7.20
CA CYS A 215 -1.41 8.60 7.58
C CYS A 215 -1.22 8.83 9.10
N VAL A 216 -1.49 7.83 9.95
CA VAL A 216 -1.16 7.89 11.39
C VAL A 216 0.34 8.04 11.60
N THR A 217 1.16 7.25 10.90
CA THR A 217 2.62 7.38 10.98
C THR A 217 3.09 8.76 10.54
N PHE A 218 2.61 9.27 9.40
CA PHE A 218 3.02 10.60 8.93
C PHE A 218 2.65 11.72 9.91
N ALA A 219 1.47 11.63 10.52
CA ALA A 219 1.06 12.60 11.52
C ALA A 219 1.84 12.43 12.84
N PHE A 220 2.19 11.20 13.24
CA PHE A 220 3.06 10.93 14.38
C PHE A 220 4.42 11.62 14.21
N ASP A 221 5.05 11.46 13.05
CA ASP A 221 6.36 12.06 12.75
C ASP A 221 6.29 13.60 12.73
N ALA A 222 5.26 14.16 12.09
CA ALA A 222 5.08 15.61 12.00
C ALA A 222 4.76 16.25 13.37
N VAL A 223 3.92 15.61 14.18
CA VAL A 223 3.63 16.08 15.54
C VAL A 223 4.88 15.97 16.41
N TRP A 224 5.69 14.92 16.24
CA TRP A 224 6.98 14.82 16.93
C TRP A 224 7.88 16.01 16.61
N GLN A 225 8.06 16.35 15.32
CA GLN A 225 8.83 17.53 14.89
C GLN A 225 8.29 18.82 15.51
N ALA A 226 6.97 18.96 15.52
CA ALA A 226 6.29 20.13 16.05
C ALA A 226 6.51 20.31 17.55
N LEU A 227 6.49 19.23 18.34
CA LEU A 227 6.66 19.32 19.80
C LEU A 227 8.11 19.63 20.23
N GLN A 228 9.08 19.71 19.29
CA GLN A 228 10.47 20.11 19.59
C GLN A 228 10.67 21.63 19.78
N THR A 229 9.57 22.38 19.90
CA THR A 229 9.54 23.80 20.26
C THR A 229 8.64 24.01 21.47
N ASN A 230 9.05 24.86 22.42
CA ASN A 230 8.28 25.16 23.63
C ASN A 230 7.23 26.26 23.40
N GLY A 231 6.78 26.44 22.16
CA GLY A 231 6.05 27.61 21.70
C GLY A 231 4.54 27.45 21.58
N TRP A 232 3.99 26.32 22.01
CA TRP A 232 2.57 25.99 21.83
C TRP A 232 1.74 26.46 23.02
N SER A 233 0.56 27.01 22.73
CA SER A 233 -0.45 27.30 23.75
C SER A 233 -1.13 26.02 24.25
N ASP A 234 -1.66 26.04 25.48
CA ASP A 234 -2.44 24.90 25.99
C ASP A 234 -3.69 24.67 25.13
N GLU A 235 -4.29 25.74 24.59
CA GLU A 235 -5.45 25.67 23.71
C GLU A 235 -5.14 24.87 22.42
N GLN A 236 -3.99 25.15 21.78
CA GLN A 236 -3.52 24.43 20.60
C GLN A 236 -3.27 22.94 20.91
N LEU A 237 -2.51 22.66 21.97
CA LEU A 237 -2.19 21.28 22.36
C LEU A 237 -3.44 20.51 22.78
N SER A 238 -4.32 21.11 23.58
CA SER A 238 -5.60 20.54 24.00
C SER A 238 -6.49 20.21 22.80
N ARG A 239 -6.58 21.12 21.81
CA ARG A 239 -7.34 20.87 20.58
C ARG A 239 -6.80 19.66 19.83
N LEU A 240 -5.49 19.58 19.62
CA LEU A 240 -4.85 18.46 18.92
C LEU A 240 -5.05 17.14 19.70
N GLN A 241 -4.91 17.18 21.01
CA GLN A 241 -5.15 16.02 21.89
C GLN A 241 -6.60 15.51 21.77
N GLN A 242 -7.58 16.41 21.71
CA GLN A 242 -9.00 16.05 21.59
C GLN A 242 -9.29 15.31 20.27
N GLU A 243 -8.72 15.76 19.16
CA GLU A 243 -8.87 15.10 17.85
C GLU A 243 -8.41 13.64 17.92
N TRP A 244 -7.21 13.39 18.43
CA TRP A 244 -6.64 12.05 18.53
C TRP A 244 -7.34 11.17 19.58
N THR A 245 -7.86 11.77 20.65
CA THR A 245 -8.59 11.03 21.69
C THR A 245 -9.91 10.45 21.17
N ALA A 246 -10.54 11.09 20.18
CA ALA A 246 -11.84 10.67 19.63
C ALA A 246 -11.78 9.47 18.67
N VAL A 247 -10.58 9.05 18.24
CA VAL A 247 -10.42 8.03 17.20
C VAL A 247 -10.51 6.61 17.74
N ASP A 248 -11.24 5.76 17.01
CA ASP A 248 -11.29 4.31 17.17
C ASP A 248 -10.93 3.62 15.84
N PHE A 249 -9.80 2.92 15.83
CA PHE A 249 -9.29 2.23 14.64
C PHE A 249 -9.89 0.83 14.41
N PHE A 250 -10.56 0.26 15.40
CA PHE A 250 -11.05 -1.12 15.37
C PHE A 250 -12.53 -1.20 15.02
N ARG A 251 -13.35 -0.24 15.46
CA ARG A 251 -14.83 -0.25 15.35
C ARG A 251 -15.37 -0.70 13.99
N LYS A 252 -14.72 -0.28 12.90
CA LYS A 252 -15.18 -0.50 11.51
C LYS A 252 -14.48 -1.63 10.78
N LEU A 253 -13.47 -2.27 11.37
CA LEU A 253 -12.75 -3.36 10.71
C LEU A 253 -13.63 -4.58 10.39
N PRO A 254 -14.60 -5.01 11.22
CA PRO A 254 -15.51 -6.10 10.86
C PRO A 254 -16.35 -5.81 9.62
N ASP A 255 -16.69 -4.54 9.37
CA ASP A 255 -17.47 -4.15 8.18
C ASP A 255 -16.70 -4.48 6.88
N THR A 256 -15.37 -4.52 6.91
CA THR A 256 -14.55 -4.95 5.76
C THR A 256 -14.81 -6.41 5.38
N MET A 257 -14.98 -7.30 6.36
CA MET A 257 -15.34 -8.71 6.11
C MET A 257 -16.79 -8.82 5.64
N SER A 258 -17.68 -7.98 6.18
CA SER A 258 -19.07 -7.91 5.73
C SER A 258 -19.17 -7.45 4.27
N PHE A 259 -18.39 -6.47 3.84
CA PHE A 259 -18.38 -6.01 2.45
C PHE A 259 -17.71 -7.03 1.52
N LYS A 260 -16.60 -7.65 1.96
CA LYS A 260 -15.99 -8.80 1.25
C LYS A 260 -17.01 -9.91 1.01
N ARG A 261 -17.78 -10.31 2.03
CA ARG A 261 -18.86 -11.31 1.91
C ARG A 261 -19.84 -10.96 0.79
N ALA A 262 -20.29 -9.72 0.72
CA ALA A 262 -21.26 -9.27 -0.27
C ALA A 262 -20.68 -9.23 -1.70
N PHE A 263 -19.46 -8.72 -1.88
CA PHE A 263 -18.91 -8.63 -3.23
C PHE A 263 -18.44 -9.97 -3.79
N VAL A 264 -17.92 -10.90 -2.97
CA VAL A 264 -17.50 -12.21 -3.49
C VAL A 264 -18.70 -13.03 -3.97
N VAL A 265 -19.83 -12.88 -3.29
CA VAL A 265 -21.13 -13.43 -3.70
C VAL A 265 -21.56 -12.85 -5.05
N ALA A 266 -21.49 -11.53 -5.21
CA ALA A 266 -21.83 -10.87 -6.48
C ALA A 266 -20.90 -11.31 -7.62
N ASP A 267 -19.61 -11.52 -7.34
CA ASP A 267 -18.64 -12.01 -8.31
C ASP A 267 -18.91 -13.49 -8.69
N CYS A 268 -19.28 -14.36 -7.74
CA CYS A 268 -19.74 -15.73 -8.04
C CYS A 268 -20.97 -15.74 -8.96
N GLN A 269 -21.94 -14.87 -8.70
CA GLN A 269 -23.13 -14.73 -9.55
C GLN A 269 -22.76 -14.20 -10.94
N ARG A 270 -21.80 -13.28 -11.05
CA ARG A 270 -21.28 -12.80 -12.33
C ARG A 270 -20.59 -13.91 -13.11
N GLU A 271 -19.69 -14.69 -12.49
CA GLU A 271 -18.99 -15.81 -13.15
C GLU A 271 -19.97 -16.89 -13.64
N ARG A 272 -21.07 -17.11 -12.91
CA ARG A 272 -22.17 -18.00 -13.29
C ARG A 272 -22.90 -17.50 -14.55
N ASN A 273 -23.13 -16.19 -14.65
CA ASN A 273 -23.93 -15.55 -15.70
C ASN A 273 -23.12 -15.12 -16.92
N GLU A 274 -21.79 -15.01 -16.83
CA GLU A 274 -20.93 -14.76 -17.99
C GLU A 274 -21.22 -15.80 -19.07
N PRO A 275 -21.24 -15.46 -20.38
CA PRO A 275 -21.32 -16.49 -21.41
C PRO A 275 -20.12 -17.43 -21.26
N LEU A 276 -20.32 -18.73 -21.50
CA LEU A 276 -19.15 -19.60 -21.72
C LEU A 276 -18.48 -18.98 -22.94
N THR A 277 -17.26 -18.45 -22.80
CA THR A 277 -16.43 -18.16 -23.99
C THR A 277 -16.54 -19.39 -24.84
N VAL A 278 -17.21 -19.26 -25.99
CA VAL A 278 -17.58 -20.38 -26.85
C VAL A 278 -16.31 -21.21 -26.95
N GLY A 279 -16.37 -22.45 -26.45
CA GLY A 279 -15.24 -23.36 -26.59
C GLY A 279 -14.79 -23.31 -28.04
N MET A 280 -13.49 -23.48 -28.28
CA MET A 280 -12.87 -23.43 -29.59
C MET A 280 -13.86 -23.79 -30.72
N PRO A 281 -14.12 -22.90 -31.71
CA PRO A 281 -15.12 -23.14 -32.73
C PRO A 281 -15.01 -24.56 -33.28
N ALA A 282 -16.13 -25.24 -33.54
CA ALA A 282 -16.11 -26.64 -33.94
C ALA A 282 -15.05 -26.98 -35.02
N PRO A 283 -14.84 -26.16 -36.07
CA PRO A 283 -13.77 -26.41 -37.05
C PRO A 283 -12.36 -26.44 -36.44
N ASP A 284 -12.08 -25.55 -35.51
CA ASP A 284 -10.78 -25.45 -34.84
C ASP A 284 -10.61 -26.59 -33.81
N PHE A 285 -11.69 -27.00 -33.14
CA PHE A 285 -11.66 -28.18 -32.26
C PHE A 285 -11.38 -29.45 -33.05
N PHE A 286 -12.00 -29.62 -34.22
CA PHE A 286 -11.72 -30.76 -35.10
C PHE A 286 -10.27 -30.76 -35.60
N LYS A 287 -9.71 -29.59 -35.96
CA LYS A 287 -8.27 -29.47 -36.28
C LYS A 287 -7.40 -29.85 -35.09
N LEU A 288 -7.70 -29.36 -33.89
CA LEU A 288 -6.98 -29.69 -32.66
C LEU A 288 -7.06 -31.19 -32.36
N ALA A 289 -8.23 -31.82 -32.53
CA ALA A 289 -8.42 -33.24 -32.31
C ALA A 289 -7.63 -34.11 -33.31
N LEU A 290 -7.50 -33.65 -34.55
CA LEU A 290 -6.72 -34.33 -35.59
C LEU A 290 -5.20 -34.19 -35.38
N HIS A 291 -4.72 -32.98 -35.03
CA HIS A 291 -3.28 -32.71 -34.89
C HIS A 291 -2.74 -33.04 -33.50
N SER A 292 -3.56 -32.97 -32.44
CA SER A 292 -3.14 -33.11 -31.04
C SER A 292 -4.28 -33.66 -30.18
N PRO A 293 -4.60 -34.95 -30.30
CA PRO A 293 -5.74 -35.58 -29.60
C PRO A 293 -5.66 -35.45 -28.06
N GLY A 294 -4.45 -35.45 -27.47
CA GLY A 294 -4.27 -35.20 -26.03
C GLY A 294 -4.67 -33.79 -25.59
N SER A 295 -4.36 -32.78 -26.39
CA SER A 295 -4.76 -31.38 -26.14
C SER A 295 -6.26 -31.20 -26.34
N ALA A 296 -6.86 -31.83 -27.35
CA ALA A 296 -8.30 -31.81 -27.55
C ALA A 296 -9.07 -32.49 -26.40
N PHE A 297 -8.55 -33.62 -25.88
CA PHE A 297 -9.12 -34.25 -24.69
C PHE A 297 -9.03 -33.34 -23.45
N THR A 298 -7.91 -32.64 -23.29
CA THR A 298 -7.72 -31.67 -22.20
C THR A 298 -8.71 -30.51 -22.30
N GLU A 299 -8.91 -29.98 -23.50
CA GLU A 299 -9.87 -28.88 -23.74
C GLU A 299 -11.33 -29.33 -23.50
N LEU A 300 -11.68 -30.55 -23.93
CA LEU A 300 -12.99 -31.14 -23.65
C LEU A 300 -13.21 -31.34 -22.14
N LYS A 301 -12.20 -31.89 -21.43
CA LYS A 301 -12.22 -32.08 -19.97
C LYS A 301 -12.37 -30.74 -19.25
N ASN A 302 -11.62 -29.72 -19.67
CA ASN A 302 -11.70 -28.37 -19.10
C ASN A 302 -13.07 -27.74 -19.34
N SER A 303 -13.61 -27.85 -20.55
CA SER A 303 -14.93 -27.36 -20.91
C SER A 303 -16.03 -28.03 -20.09
N TRP A 304 -15.96 -29.35 -19.92
CA TRP A 304 -16.91 -30.10 -19.11
C TRP A 304 -16.81 -29.74 -17.62
N SER A 305 -15.59 -29.58 -17.10
CA SER A 305 -15.36 -29.10 -15.73
C SER A 305 -15.93 -27.70 -15.50
N ARG A 306 -15.77 -26.77 -16.46
CA ARG A 306 -16.34 -25.41 -16.38
C ARG A 306 -17.86 -25.43 -16.40
N ALA A 307 -18.47 -26.26 -17.25
CA ALA A 307 -19.92 -26.43 -17.29
C ALA A 307 -20.47 -27.04 -15.98
N GLY A 308 -19.78 -28.05 -15.44
CA GLY A 308 -20.08 -28.64 -14.14
C GLY A 308 -19.95 -27.63 -12.99
N TYR A 309 -18.89 -26.83 -13.00
CA TYR A 309 -18.70 -25.76 -12.02
C TYR A 309 -19.84 -24.73 -12.06
N ARG A 310 -20.20 -24.22 -13.23
CA ARG A 310 -21.28 -23.21 -13.35
C ARG A 310 -22.65 -23.72 -12.92
N SER A 311 -22.96 -24.97 -13.26
CA SER A 311 -24.26 -25.56 -12.91
C SER A 311 -24.37 -25.96 -11.42
N HIS A 312 -23.25 -26.25 -10.75
CA HIS A 312 -23.24 -26.79 -9.38
C HIS A 312 -22.21 -26.12 -8.48
N GLY A 313 -20.93 -26.21 -8.82
CA GLY A 313 -19.83 -25.77 -7.96
C GLY A 313 -19.88 -24.30 -7.58
N THR A 314 -20.40 -23.41 -8.45
CA THR A 314 -20.58 -21.99 -8.12
C THR A 314 -21.55 -21.76 -6.96
N TYR A 315 -22.60 -22.58 -6.82
CA TYR A 315 -23.54 -22.47 -5.71
C TYR A 315 -22.95 -23.02 -4.41
N GLU A 316 -22.16 -24.11 -4.50
CA GLU A 316 -21.42 -24.65 -3.36
C GLU A 316 -20.36 -23.66 -2.86
N ASP A 317 -19.58 -23.06 -3.76
CA ASP A 317 -18.61 -22.01 -3.44
C ASP A 317 -19.29 -20.75 -2.89
N GLU A 318 -20.38 -20.27 -3.49
CA GLU A 318 -21.12 -19.09 -2.99
C GLU A 318 -21.62 -19.31 -1.56
N LYS A 319 -22.15 -20.51 -1.25
CA LYS A 319 -22.55 -20.89 0.11
C LYS A 319 -21.36 -20.93 1.05
N ALA A 320 -20.26 -21.56 0.64
CA ALA A 320 -19.04 -21.67 1.44
C ALA A 320 -18.40 -20.30 1.72
N LEU A 321 -18.38 -19.39 0.74
CA LEU A 321 -17.87 -18.03 0.89
C LEU A 321 -18.73 -17.18 1.84
N LEU A 322 -20.06 -17.31 1.77
CA LEU A 322 -20.97 -16.65 2.71
C LEU A 322 -20.63 -17.01 4.17
N LEU A 323 -20.43 -18.31 4.44
CA LEU A 323 -20.09 -18.82 5.76
C LEU A 323 -18.66 -18.45 6.16
N PHE A 324 -17.71 -18.57 5.22
CA PHE A 324 -16.31 -18.20 5.43
C PHE A 324 -16.17 -16.75 5.91
N TYR A 325 -16.77 -15.79 5.19
CA TYR A 325 -16.68 -14.39 5.59
C TYR A 325 -17.57 -14.01 6.77
N ARG A 326 -18.63 -14.79 7.09
CA ARG A 326 -19.31 -14.70 8.39
C ARG A 326 -18.34 -15.06 9.51
N ASP A 327 -17.63 -16.17 9.39
CA ASP A 327 -16.70 -16.63 10.42
C ASP A 327 -15.53 -15.65 10.58
N ARG A 328 -14.96 -15.15 9.47
CA ARG A 328 -13.94 -14.10 9.51
C ARG A 328 -14.43 -12.83 10.19
N GLU A 329 -15.65 -12.39 9.92
CA GLU A 329 -16.24 -11.23 10.59
C GLU A 329 -16.36 -11.45 12.10
N MET A 330 -16.84 -12.63 12.52
CA MET A 330 -16.97 -12.98 13.94
C MET A 330 -15.61 -13.11 14.64
N GLU A 331 -14.60 -13.67 13.97
CA GLU A 331 -13.23 -13.75 14.48
C GLU A 331 -12.65 -12.34 14.73
N LEU A 332 -12.88 -11.40 13.81
CA LEU A 332 -12.50 -10.00 14.02
C LEU A 332 -13.25 -9.37 15.21
N ARG A 333 -14.57 -9.57 15.30
CA ARG A 333 -15.38 -9.06 16.43
C ARG A 333 -14.93 -9.63 17.77
N ASN A 334 -14.59 -10.92 17.82
CA ASN A 334 -14.07 -11.58 19.02
C ASN A 334 -12.68 -11.05 19.38
N ALA A 335 -11.78 -10.89 18.39
CA ALA A 335 -10.46 -10.33 18.63
C ALA A 335 -10.52 -8.93 19.23
N MET A 336 -11.47 -8.10 18.80
CA MET A 336 -11.68 -6.74 19.34
C MET A 336 -12.14 -6.69 20.81
N GLN A 337 -12.52 -7.82 21.42
CA GLN A 337 -12.82 -7.88 22.86
C GLN A 337 -11.56 -7.94 23.72
N ALA A 338 -10.40 -8.24 23.12
CA ALA A 338 -9.12 -8.23 23.79
C ALA A 338 -8.74 -6.82 24.24
N VAL A 339 -8.30 -6.69 25.50
CA VAL A 339 -7.90 -5.39 26.09
C VAL A 339 -6.51 -4.95 25.63
N ALA A 340 -5.64 -5.90 25.29
CA ALA A 340 -4.27 -5.67 24.82
C ALA A 340 -3.91 -6.56 23.63
N TRP A 341 -2.97 -6.10 22.80
CA TRP A 341 -2.48 -6.80 21.63
C TRP A 341 -1.86 -8.16 21.97
N SER A 342 -1.15 -8.29 23.09
CA SER A 342 -0.56 -9.56 23.55
C SER A 342 -1.59 -10.68 23.69
N THR A 343 -2.83 -10.33 24.07
CA THR A 343 -3.97 -11.25 24.14
C THR A 343 -4.74 -11.39 22.82
N MET A 344 -4.65 -10.38 21.94
CA MET A 344 -5.29 -10.37 20.62
C MET A 344 -4.50 -11.14 19.57
N ARG A 345 -3.18 -10.92 19.48
CA ARG A 345 -2.24 -11.49 18.51
C ARG A 345 -2.33 -13.01 18.33
N PRO A 346 -2.48 -13.84 19.39
CA PRO A 346 -2.55 -15.29 19.24
C PRO A 346 -3.92 -15.79 18.76
N LEU A 347 -4.94 -14.94 18.66
CA LEU A 347 -6.27 -15.35 18.24
C LEU A 347 -6.31 -15.70 16.74
N PRO A 348 -7.19 -16.63 16.33
CA PRO A 348 -7.27 -17.09 14.94
C PRO A 348 -7.48 -15.97 13.93
N GLY A 349 -6.59 -15.90 12.93
CA GLY A 349 -6.69 -14.96 11.81
C GLY A 349 -6.46 -13.49 12.17
N VAL A 350 -5.83 -13.23 13.32
CA VAL A 350 -5.34 -11.89 13.69
C VAL A 350 -4.01 -11.59 13.00
N THR A 351 -3.06 -12.54 13.05
CA THR A 351 -1.72 -12.40 12.45
C THR A 351 -1.54 -13.23 11.19
N ASN A 352 -2.18 -14.39 11.11
CA ASN A 352 -2.05 -15.29 9.97
C ASN A 352 -3.01 -14.93 8.83
N VAL A 353 -2.55 -15.13 7.59
CA VAL A 353 -3.39 -15.03 6.40
C VAL A 353 -4.24 -16.30 6.30
N VAL A 354 -5.56 -16.13 6.23
CA VAL A 354 -6.51 -17.23 6.04
C VAL A 354 -7.02 -17.17 4.61
N ILE A 355 -6.67 -18.18 3.81
CA ILE A 355 -7.03 -18.27 2.39
C ILE A 355 -8.23 -19.22 2.23
N PHE A 356 -9.19 -18.84 1.40
CA PHE A 356 -10.30 -19.71 1.03
C PHE A 356 -9.86 -20.75 -0.02
N HIS A 357 -10.16 -22.02 0.22
CA HIS A 357 -9.87 -23.10 -0.72
C HIS A 357 -11.17 -23.67 -1.29
N SER A 358 -11.33 -23.55 -2.61
CA SER A 358 -12.40 -24.22 -3.34
C SER A 358 -11.95 -25.62 -3.79
N PRO A 359 -12.83 -26.64 -3.72
CA PRO A 359 -12.58 -27.93 -4.35
C PRO A 359 -12.70 -27.87 -5.88
N TYR A 360 -13.10 -26.73 -6.44
CA TYR A 360 -13.31 -26.52 -7.87
C TYR A 360 -12.26 -25.60 -8.50
N PRO A 361 -11.91 -25.79 -9.79
CA PRO A 361 -11.02 -24.90 -10.52
C PRO A 361 -11.77 -23.61 -10.92
N SER A 362 -11.82 -22.63 -10.01
CA SER A 362 -12.39 -21.29 -10.28
C SER A 362 -11.31 -20.25 -10.57
N ARG A 363 -11.46 -19.54 -11.71
CA ARG A 363 -10.59 -18.40 -12.05
C ARG A 363 -10.86 -17.21 -11.13
N PHE A 364 -12.11 -17.04 -10.69
CA PHE A 364 -12.46 -16.03 -9.70
C PHE A 364 -11.77 -16.29 -8.36
N ILE A 365 -11.94 -17.48 -7.77
CA ILE A 365 -11.32 -17.83 -6.49
C ILE A 365 -9.80 -17.70 -6.55
N SER A 366 -9.20 -18.11 -7.67
CA SER A 366 -7.75 -17.96 -7.89
C SER A 366 -7.33 -16.48 -7.89
N ARG A 367 -8.04 -15.61 -8.61
CA ARG A 367 -7.77 -14.15 -8.61
C ARG A 367 -7.99 -13.53 -7.23
N MET A 368 -9.04 -13.94 -6.53
CA MET A 368 -9.33 -13.51 -5.16
C MET A 368 -8.18 -13.87 -4.22
N ASN A 369 -7.73 -15.12 -4.25
CA ASN A 369 -6.61 -15.59 -3.41
C ASN A 369 -5.30 -14.89 -3.76
N ILE A 370 -5.02 -14.64 -5.05
CA ILE A 370 -3.85 -13.84 -5.46
C ILE A 370 -3.90 -12.43 -4.88
N ARG A 371 -5.08 -11.79 -4.89
CA ARG A 371 -5.27 -10.46 -4.28
C ARG A 371 -5.06 -10.50 -2.76
N GLU A 372 -5.62 -11.48 -2.06
CA GLU A 372 -5.41 -11.64 -0.61
C GLU A 372 -3.94 -11.86 -0.25
N THR A 373 -3.22 -12.67 -1.03
CA THR A 373 -1.77 -12.83 -0.86
C THR A 373 -1.02 -11.53 -1.16
N GLY A 374 -1.41 -10.79 -2.22
CA GLY A 374 -0.91 -9.45 -2.52
C GLY A 374 -1.07 -8.47 -1.37
N MET A 375 -2.26 -8.47 -0.74
CA MET A 375 -2.54 -7.65 0.45
C MET A 375 -1.69 -8.07 1.65
N ALA A 376 -1.50 -9.38 1.87
CA ALA A 376 -0.62 -9.86 2.91
C ALA A 376 0.83 -9.40 2.73
N PHE A 377 1.32 -9.31 1.48
CA PHE A 377 2.63 -8.72 1.18
C PHE A 377 2.67 -7.23 1.50
N GLN A 378 1.64 -6.47 1.13
CA GLN A 378 1.56 -5.04 1.49
C GLN A 378 1.55 -4.81 3.01
N ARG A 379 1.07 -5.79 3.78
CA ARG A 379 1.11 -5.75 5.24
C ARG A 379 2.45 -6.21 5.84
N GLN A 380 3.46 -6.57 5.03
CA GLN A 380 4.75 -7.16 5.47
C GLN A 380 4.55 -8.41 6.34
N GLY A 381 3.59 -9.26 5.98
CA GLY A 381 3.33 -10.51 6.71
C GLY A 381 2.44 -10.37 7.95
N GLY A 382 2.20 -9.15 8.48
CA GLY A 382 1.24 -8.91 9.56
C GLY A 382 -0.22 -8.88 9.09
N GLY A 383 -1.18 -9.04 10.00
CA GLY A 383 -2.63 -8.94 9.71
C GLY A 383 -3.15 -7.49 9.63
N LEU A 384 -4.40 -7.29 9.17
CA LEU A 384 -5.07 -5.98 9.23
C LEU A 384 -5.12 -5.45 10.68
N LEU A 385 -5.37 -6.34 11.64
CA LEU A 385 -5.38 -6.01 13.07
C LEU A 385 -3.99 -5.67 13.61
N THR A 386 -2.90 -6.24 13.06
CA THR A 386 -1.52 -5.84 13.41
C THR A 386 -1.26 -4.39 13.06
N ARG A 387 -1.72 -3.95 11.88
CA ARG A 387 -1.59 -2.55 11.44
C ARG A 387 -2.46 -1.61 12.28
N ALA A 388 -3.67 -2.03 12.62
CA ALA A 388 -4.53 -1.28 13.54
C ALA A 388 -3.93 -1.16 14.95
N ALA A 389 -3.32 -2.23 15.47
CA ALA A 389 -2.64 -2.24 16.77
C ALA A 389 -1.44 -1.28 16.81
N LYS A 390 -0.61 -1.27 15.74
CA LYS A 390 0.48 -0.29 15.60
C LYS A 390 -0.05 1.14 15.60
N ALA A 391 -1.11 1.42 14.82
CA ALA A 391 -1.74 2.74 14.77
C ALA A 391 -2.32 3.17 16.14
N GLU A 392 -2.92 2.23 16.88
CA GLU A 392 -3.44 2.49 18.23
C GLU A 392 -2.31 2.80 19.23
N ALA A 393 -1.20 2.06 19.19
CA ALA A 393 -0.04 2.36 20.03
C ALA A 393 0.56 3.73 19.70
N GLN A 394 0.75 4.06 18.41
CA GLN A 394 1.18 5.39 17.98
C GLN A 394 0.23 6.49 18.48
N ARG A 395 -1.08 6.29 18.36
CA ARG A 395 -2.09 7.24 18.87
C ARG A 395 -1.98 7.46 20.38
N ARG A 396 -1.81 6.40 21.16
CA ARG A 396 -1.66 6.51 22.63
C ARG A 396 -0.38 7.22 23.04
N ILE A 397 0.74 6.91 22.36
CA ILE A 397 2.01 7.61 22.56
C ILE A 397 1.85 9.09 22.22
N LEU A 398 1.27 9.42 21.07
CA LEU A 398 1.04 10.79 20.62
C LEU A 398 0.20 11.58 21.63
N ILE A 399 -0.93 11.03 22.08
CA ILE A 399 -1.79 11.66 23.10
C ILE A 399 -1.01 11.91 24.40
N THR A 400 -0.18 10.94 24.81
CA THR A 400 0.63 11.03 26.02
C THR A 400 1.73 12.09 25.88
N ALA A 401 2.40 12.17 24.73
CA ALA A 401 3.40 13.19 24.43
C ALA A 401 2.79 14.60 24.45
N ILE A 402 1.62 14.79 23.84
CA ILE A 402 0.90 16.07 23.92
C ILE A 402 0.55 16.41 25.38
N ALA A 403 0.05 15.45 26.16
CA ALA A 403 -0.26 15.67 27.57
C ALA A 403 0.98 16.02 28.41
N LEU A 404 2.14 15.43 28.11
CA LEU A 404 3.43 15.77 28.72
C LEU A 404 3.83 17.22 28.41
N GLU A 405 3.67 17.68 27.16
CA GLU A 405 3.93 19.07 26.80
C GLU A 405 2.99 20.05 27.50
N ARG A 406 1.71 19.71 27.61
CA ARG A 406 0.73 20.52 28.35
C ARG A 406 1.07 20.61 29.83
N PHE A 407 1.45 19.47 30.44
CA PHE A 407 1.93 19.43 31.83
C PHE A 407 3.16 20.32 32.00
N ARG A 408 4.16 20.20 31.12
CA ARG A 408 5.35 21.04 31.16
C ARG A 408 5.04 22.52 30.97
N GLY A 409 4.14 22.87 30.05
CA GLY A 409 3.70 24.25 29.83
C GLY A 409 3.10 24.87 31.09
N LYS A 410 2.34 24.09 31.87
CA LYS A 410 1.72 24.55 33.13
C LYS A 410 2.69 24.55 34.31
N HIS A 411 3.53 23.53 34.45
CA HIS A 411 4.34 23.28 35.65
C HIS A 411 5.83 23.65 35.49
N GLY A 412 6.28 23.96 34.27
CA GLY A 412 7.68 24.30 33.94
C GLY A 412 8.60 23.09 33.74
N ALA A 413 8.18 21.87 34.12
CA ALA A 413 8.96 20.64 33.99
C ALA A 413 8.04 19.45 33.66
N TYR A 414 8.60 18.40 33.04
CA TYR A 414 7.88 17.14 32.86
C TYR A 414 7.69 16.39 34.20
N PRO A 415 6.64 15.56 34.34
CA PRO A 415 6.38 14.83 35.56
C PRO A 415 7.41 13.70 35.77
N GLN A 416 7.63 13.31 37.02
CA GLN A 416 8.48 12.16 37.36
C GLN A 416 7.85 10.82 36.94
N THR A 417 6.52 10.75 36.86
CA THR A 417 5.78 9.55 36.44
C THR A 417 4.58 9.92 35.58
N LEU A 418 4.18 9.04 34.66
CA LEU A 418 3.00 9.27 33.80
C LEU A 418 1.68 9.36 34.58
N ALA A 419 1.62 8.81 35.79
CA ALA A 419 0.42 8.88 36.63
C ALA A 419 0.03 10.32 37.00
N ALA A 420 1.00 11.24 37.05
CA ALA A 420 0.76 12.66 37.35
C ALA A 420 0.01 13.41 36.22
N LEU A 421 -0.12 12.81 35.03
CA LEU A 421 -0.92 13.38 33.95
C LEU A 421 -2.43 13.29 34.23
N ALA A 422 -2.86 12.39 35.11
CA ALA A 422 -4.26 12.20 35.46
C ALA A 422 -4.65 12.92 36.77
N PRO A 423 -5.89 13.43 36.88
CA PRO A 423 -6.95 13.43 35.87
C PRO A 423 -6.93 14.65 34.93
N GLU A 424 -6.01 15.60 35.16
CA GLU A 424 -6.08 16.93 34.54
C GLU A 424 -5.80 16.90 33.03
N PHE A 425 -4.73 16.24 32.60
CA PHE A 425 -4.32 16.19 31.20
C PHE A 425 -4.80 14.90 30.51
N LEU A 426 -4.96 13.81 31.26
CA LEU A 426 -5.50 12.53 30.80
C LEU A 426 -6.55 12.00 31.78
N LYS A 427 -7.57 11.28 31.26
CA LYS A 427 -8.62 10.69 32.11
C LYS A 427 -8.09 9.63 33.09
N ALA A 428 -7.04 8.91 32.69
CA ALA A 428 -6.40 7.86 33.48
C ALA A 428 -4.92 7.78 33.08
N ALA A 429 -4.13 7.06 33.88
CA ALA A 429 -2.73 6.80 33.54
C ALA A 429 -2.63 6.08 32.18
N PRO A 430 -1.71 6.49 31.30
CA PRO A 430 -1.61 5.94 29.96
C PRO A 430 -1.06 4.51 29.98
N VAL A 431 -1.76 3.63 29.29
CA VAL A 431 -1.47 2.19 29.19
C VAL A 431 -1.04 1.86 27.78
N ASP A 432 0.02 1.07 27.65
CA ASP A 432 0.45 0.48 26.38
C ASP A 432 -0.62 -0.52 25.88
N PHE A 433 -1.12 -0.29 24.67
CA PHE A 433 -2.05 -1.22 24.04
C PHE A 433 -1.38 -2.56 23.74
N MET A 434 -0.06 -2.60 23.60
CA MET A 434 0.65 -3.79 23.16
C MET A 434 0.65 -4.90 24.21
N ASP A 435 0.99 -4.59 25.46
CA ASP A 435 1.09 -5.57 26.54
C ASP A 435 0.11 -5.33 27.71
N GLY A 436 -0.63 -4.22 27.69
CA GLY A 436 -1.57 -3.85 28.75
C GLY A 436 -0.90 -3.26 30.01
N GLN A 437 0.41 -3.05 30.00
CA GLN A 437 1.16 -2.41 31.09
C GLN A 437 1.22 -0.89 30.88
N PRO A 438 1.67 -0.08 31.86
CA PRO A 438 1.91 1.35 31.62
C PRO A 438 2.84 1.59 30.41
N LEU A 439 2.61 2.67 29.66
CA LEU A 439 3.58 3.11 28.65
C LEU A 439 4.95 3.32 29.30
N ARG A 440 6.02 2.93 28.61
CA ARG A 440 7.38 3.08 29.16
C ARG A 440 7.78 4.54 29.04
N TYR A 441 8.20 5.10 30.16
CA TYR A 441 8.59 6.50 30.28
C TYR A 441 9.84 6.62 31.14
N ARG A 442 10.80 7.41 30.66
CA ARG A 442 12.04 7.73 31.37
C ARG A 442 12.35 9.20 31.18
N LEU A 443 12.37 9.95 32.28
CA LEU A 443 12.84 11.33 32.32
C LEU A 443 14.37 11.33 32.48
N ASN A 444 15.07 11.96 31.55
CA ASN A 444 16.51 12.11 31.58
C ASN A 444 16.93 13.35 32.40
N ALA A 445 18.19 13.37 32.83
CA ALA A 445 18.73 14.46 33.65
C ALA A 445 18.83 15.82 32.90
N ASP A 446 18.85 15.78 31.56
CA ASP A 446 18.84 16.95 30.69
C ASP A 446 17.45 17.58 30.52
N GLY A 447 16.41 16.98 31.12
CA GLY A 447 15.03 17.45 31.04
C GLY A 447 14.27 16.95 29.81
N HIS A 448 14.87 16.09 28.98
CA HIS A 448 14.17 15.37 27.92
C HIS A 448 13.59 14.05 28.44
N PHE A 449 12.65 13.46 27.71
CA PHE A 449 12.05 12.19 28.08
C PHE A 449 12.04 11.20 26.92
N LEU A 450 12.20 9.93 27.23
CA LEU A 450 11.93 8.82 26.33
C LEU A 450 10.56 8.25 26.66
N LEU A 451 9.73 8.04 25.64
CA LEU A 451 8.39 7.45 25.75
C LEU A 451 8.22 6.37 24.66
N TYR A 452 7.80 5.16 25.01
CA TYR A 452 7.62 4.09 24.01
C TYR A 452 6.61 3.01 24.41
N SER A 453 6.23 2.24 23.38
CA SER A 453 5.46 1.00 23.46
C SER A 453 6.33 -0.17 23.00
N VAL A 454 6.11 -1.37 23.55
CA VAL A 454 6.90 -2.60 23.28
C VAL A 454 6.67 -3.21 21.89
N GLY A 455 6.01 -2.49 20.98
CA GLY A 455 5.83 -2.93 19.60
C GLY A 455 4.89 -4.13 19.41
N THR A 456 4.77 -4.58 18.15
CA THR A 456 3.83 -5.63 17.75
C THR A 456 4.29 -7.05 18.11
N ASP A 457 5.55 -7.21 18.48
CA ASP A 457 6.09 -8.49 18.96
C ASP A 457 5.84 -8.69 20.45
N CYS A 458 5.48 -7.63 21.16
CA CYS A 458 5.30 -7.56 22.60
C CYS A 458 6.60 -7.84 23.38
N VAL A 459 7.75 -7.53 22.77
CA VAL A 459 9.06 -7.67 23.40
C VAL A 459 9.59 -6.29 23.70
N ASP A 460 9.92 -6.03 24.97
CA ASP A 460 10.51 -4.76 25.36
C ASP A 460 11.98 -4.72 24.92
N ASN A 461 12.27 -3.90 23.91
CA ASN A 461 13.62 -3.69 23.39
C ASN A 461 14.29 -2.47 24.03
N ALA A 462 13.82 -2.02 25.19
CA ALA A 462 14.34 -0.89 25.96
C ALA A 462 14.28 0.47 25.22
N GLY A 463 13.29 0.66 24.36
CA GLY A 463 13.06 1.90 23.63
C GLY A 463 13.97 2.07 22.41
N LYS A 464 14.44 0.95 21.84
CA LYS A 464 15.30 0.95 20.65
C LYS A 464 14.48 0.98 19.38
N MET A 465 14.63 2.05 18.63
CA MET A 465 14.21 2.19 17.25
C MET A 465 15.07 1.35 16.33
N GLN A 466 14.43 0.75 15.34
CA GLN A 466 15.13 0.10 14.27
C GLN A 466 15.67 1.14 13.28
N ARG A 467 16.99 1.16 13.11
CA ARG A 467 17.63 1.85 11.98
C ARG A 467 17.22 1.13 10.69
N SER A 468 16.40 1.80 9.88
CA SER A 468 16.02 1.33 8.56
C SER A 468 17.29 1.12 7.71
N MET A 469 17.58 -0.13 7.37
CA MET A 469 18.54 -0.44 6.30
C MET A 469 17.80 -0.24 4.98
N GLY A 470 17.84 0.98 4.45
CA GLY A 470 17.19 1.38 3.19
C GLY A 470 15.96 2.26 3.40
N GLU A 471 16.20 3.56 3.59
CA GLU A 471 15.16 4.61 3.51
C GLU A 471 14.55 4.60 2.10
N LEU A 472 13.41 3.93 1.92
CA LEU A 472 12.55 4.05 0.75
C LEU A 472 11.11 4.04 1.24
N GLY A 473 10.38 5.09 0.91
CA GLY A 473 8.94 5.16 1.12
C GLY A 473 8.29 3.96 0.42
N PHE A 474 7.64 3.11 1.20
CA PHE A 474 7.31 1.70 0.89
C PHE A 474 8.51 0.76 1.02
N GLU A 475 8.60 0.12 2.19
CA GLU A 475 9.36 -1.12 2.38
C GLU A 475 9.06 -2.07 1.20
N ARG A 476 9.99 -2.18 0.26
CA ARG A 476 10.16 -3.42 -0.51
C ARG A 476 10.98 -4.32 0.39
N PRO A 477 10.42 -5.42 0.92
CA PRO A 477 11.21 -6.38 1.67
C PRO A 477 12.40 -6.82 0.82
N ALA A 478 13.57 -6.94 1.44
CA ALA A 478 14.77 -7.48 0.79
C ALA A 478 14.49 -8.86 0.14
N PHE A 479 13.50 -9.62 0.65
CA PHE A 479 12.88 -10.78 0.00
C PHE A 479 11.42 -10.98 0.45
N PRO A 480 10.54 -11.61 -0.37
CA PRO A 480 9.17 -11.90 0.01
C PRO A 480 9.10 -12.80 1.26
N GLY A 481 8.49 -12.31 2.34
CA GLY A 481 8.23 -13.09 3.56
C GLY A 481 9.31 -13.00 4.66
N ALA A 482 10.31 -12.13 4.53
CA ALA A 482 11.18 -11.82 5.66
C ALA A 482 10.37 -11.08 6.73
N PRO A 483 10.30 -11.57 7.99
CA PRO A 483 9.72 -10.80 9.07
C PRO A 483 10.54 -9.52 9.23
N SER A 484 9.89 -8.35 9.11
CA SER A 484 10.50 -7.10 9.55
C SER A 484 10.87 -7.30 11.03
N PRO A 485 12.13 -7.07 11.45
CA PRO A 485 12.50 -7.19 12.86
C PRO A 485 11.62 -6.22 13.66
N GLU A 486 10.58 -6.73 14.31
CA GLU A 486 9.63 -5.90 15.03
C GLU A 486 10.39 -5.24 16.19
N SER A 487 10.24 -3.92 16.31
CA SER A 487 10.93 -3.06 17.28
C SER A 487 9.92 -2.24 18.06
N ASP A 488 10.38 -1.64 19.15
CA ASP A 488 9.57 -0.75 19.97
C ASP A 488 9.05 0.43 19.13
N ILE A 489 7.85 0.90 19.45
CA ILE A 489 7.29 2.12 18.85
C ILE A 489 7.69 3.27 19.77
N VAL A 490 8.66 4.05 19.33
CA VAL A 490 9.34 5.05 20.17
C VAL A 490 8.92 6.46 19.79
N TRP A 491 8.67 7.30 20.80
CA TRP A 491 8.70 8.75 20.71
C TRP A 491 10.13 9.21 21.04
N PRO A 492 10.97 9.47 20.03
CA PRO A 492 12.40 9.56 20.25
C PRO A 492 12.84 10.84 20.97
N LEU A 493 14.04 10.79 21.52
CA LEU A 493 14.76 11.97 22.00
C LEU A 493 15.17 12.84 20.80
N PRO A 494 15.16 14.19 20.94
CA PRO A 494 15.82 15.04 19.96
C PRO A 494 17.32 14.75 19.97
N ALA A 495 17.89 14.48 18.80
CA ALA A 495 19.32 14.27 18.63
C ALA A 495 20.12 15.47 19.18
N SER A 496 21.20 15.18 19.88
CA SER A 496 22.16 16.20 20.29
C SER A 496 22.85 16.82 19.07
N ALA A 497 23.40 18.02 19.21
CA ALA A 497 24.15 18.67 18.15
C ALA A 497 25.34 17.83 17.67
N ALA A 498 25.95 17.04 18.57
CA ALA A 498 27.06 16.14 18.24
C ALA A 498 26.59 14.93 17.41
N GLU A 499 25.46 14.32 17.75
CA GLU A 499 24.88 13.21 16.99
C GLU A 499 24.44 13.65 15.59
N ALA A 500 23.77 14.82 15.48
CA ALA A 500 23.40 15.39 14.20
C ALA A 500 24.65 15.70 13.33
N ALA A 501 25.70 16.27 13.92
CA ALA A 501 26.96 16.53 13.21
C ALA A 501 27.66 15.23 12.76
N SER A 502 27.67 14.20 13.60
CA SER A 502 28.23 12.89 13.26
C SER A 502 27.46 12.23 12.12
N GLN A 503 26.13 12.32 12.12
CA GLN A 503 25.31 11.81 11.03
C GLN A 503 25.62 12.54 9.73
N HIS A 504 25.69 13.88 9.75
CA HIS A 504 26.03 14.66 8.56
C HIS A 504 27.42 14.33 8.02
N GLN A 505 28.40 14.05 8.90
CA GLN A 505 29.73 13.64 8.46
C GLN A 505 29.68 12.27 7.78
N GLN A 506 29.00 11.29 8.38
CA GLN A 506 28.82 9.96 7.80
C GLN A 506 28.12 10.03 6.43
N GLU A 507 27.12 10.90 6.30
CA GLU A 507 26.40 11.11 5.04
C GLU A 507 27.27 11.77 3.97
N ARG A 508 28.12 12.74 4.35
CA ARG A 508 29.10 13.34 3.43
C ARG A 508 30.13 12.32 2.95
N ASP A 509 30.65 11.51 3.87
CA ASP A 509 31.64 10.47 3.55
C ASP A 509 31.02 9.39 2.64
N ALA A 510 29.77 9.00 2.89
CA ALA A 510 29.03 8.07 2.05
C ALA A 510 28.73 8.64 0.65
N ALA A 511 28.31 9.92 0.56
CA ALA A 511 28.08 10.59 -0.71
C ALA A 511 29.36 10.74 -1.53
N GLN A 512 30.48 11.07 -0.87
CA GLN A 512 31.79 11.13 -1.52
C GLN A 512 32.20 9.75 -2.04
N THR A 513 32.06 8.69 -1.23
CA THR A 513 32.36 7.31 -1.64
C THR A 513 31.53 6.91 -2.86
N LYS A 514 30.23 7.22 -2.86
CA LYS A 514 29.32 6.94 -4.00
C LYS A 514 29.71 7.74 -5.25
N ALA A 515 30.13 8.99 -5.09
CA ALA A 515 30.60 9.81 -6.21
C ALA A 515 31.89 9.25 -6.82
N GLU A 516 32.84 8.84 -5.97
CA GLU A 516 34.09 8.17 -6.40
C GLU A 516 33.80 6.83 -7.11
N GLU A 517 32.82 6.05 -6.62
CA GLU A 517 32.36 4.82 -7.29
C GLU A 517 31.76 5.12 -8.67
N ILE A 518 30.87 6.12 -8.78
CA ILE A 518 30.26 6.52 -10.06
C ILE A 518 31.34 7.00 -11.04
N GLU A 519 32.28 7.84 -10.58
CA GLU A 519 33.40 8.30 -11.39
C GLU A 519 34.26 7.12 -11.87
N SER A 520 34.54 6.15 -11.00
CA SER A 520 35.28 4.94 -11.36
C SER A 520 34.55 4.08 -12.40
N LEU A 521 33.23 3.95 -12.28
CA LEU A 521 32.39 3.23 -13.24
C LEU A 521 32.35 3.95 -14.60
N GLN A 522 32.23 5.28 -14.59
CA GLN A 522 32.27 6.09 -15.80
C GLN A 522 33.64 6.02 -16.48
N ALA A 523 34.73 6.12 -15.73
CA ALA A 523 36.09 5.98 -16.22
C ALA A 523 36.33 4.59 -16.83
N ASN A 524 35.88 3.52 -16.17
CA ASN A 524 35.93 2.16 -16.70
C ASN A 524 35.14 2.01 -17.99
N ALA A 525 33.92 2.56 -18.07
CA ALA A 525 33.10 2.54 -19.27
C ALA A 525 33.76 3.30 -20.43
N GLN A 526 34.38 4.45 -20.17
CA GLN A 526 35.13 5.22 -21.17
C GLN A 526 36.37 4.46 -21.66
N TRP A 527 37.08 3.79 -20.75
CA TRP A 527 38.23 2.96 -21.10
C TRP A 527 37.83 1.77 -21.97
N GLU A 528 36.77 1.05 -21.62
CA GLU A 528 36.21 -0.03 -22.46
C GLU A 528 35.79 0.46 -23.84
N HIS A 529 35.12 1.62 -23.91
CA HIS A 529 34.71 2.22 -25.17
C HIS A 529 35.93 2.57 -26.05
N THR A 530 36.96 3.16 -25.47
CA THR A 530 38.19 3.54 -26.17
C THR A 530 38.96 2.30 -26.65
N ALA A 531 39.04 1.25 -25.83
CA ALA A 531 39.68 -0.01 -26.19
C ALA A 531 38.95 -0.70 -27.35
N ARG A 532 37.60 -0.71 -27.35
CA ARG A 532 36.80 -1.23 -28.48
C ARG A 532 37.04 -0.42 -29.76
N HIS A 533 37.00 0.90 -29.67
CA HIS A 533 37.24 1.78 -30.81
C HIS A 533 38.66 1.58 -31.39
N GLN A 534 39.67 1.41 -30.55
CA GLN A 534 41.03 1.14 -31.01
C GLN A 534 41.16 -0.23 -31.68
N ALA A 535 40.52 -1.28 -31.13
CA ALA A 535 40.45 -2.59 -31.76
C ALA A 535 39.73 -2.55 -33.12
N ASP A 536 38.64 -1.78 -33.23
CA ASP A 536 37.92 -1.57 -34.49
C ASP A 536 38.79 -0.84 -35.53
N LEU A 537 39.54 0.18 -35.12
CA LEU A 537 40.49 0.87 -36.00
C LEU A 537 41.62 -0.06 -36.46
N GLU A 538 42.20 -0.85 -35.56
CA GLU A 538 43.24 -1.83 -35.90
C GLU A 538 42.70 -2.91 -36.86
N MET A 539 41.46 -3.36 -36.67
CA MET A 539 40.78 -4.27 -37.59
C MET A 539 40.57 -3.63 -38.97
N LEU A 540 40.13 -2.36 -39.03
CA LEU A 540 39.95 -1.63 -40.29
C LEU A 540 41.28 -1.36 -41.01
N LEU A 541 42.35 -1.08 -40.27
CA LEU A 541 43.68 -0.82 -40.83
C LEU A 541 44.41 -2.11 -41.26
N SER A 542 44.11 -3.24 -40.63
CA SER A 542 44.64 -4.56 -41.01
C SER A 542 43.83 -5.25 -42.11
N ALA A 543 42.61 -4.78 -42.37
CA ALA A 543 41.84 -5.19 -43.53
C ALA A 543 42.56 -4.76 -44.82
N SER A 544 42.92 -5.72 -45.66
CA SER A 544 43.53 -5.46 -46.98
C SER A 544 42.59 -4.57 -47.82
N PRO A 545 43.11 -3.61 -48.61
CA PRO A 545 42.27 -2.76 -49.43
C PRO A 545 41.41 -3.62 -50.35
N VAL A 546 40.09 -3.43 -50.25
CA VAL A 546 39.09 -4.14 -51.05
C VAL A 546 39.41 -3.91 -52.53
N THR A 547 40.01 -4.90 -53.18
CA THR A 547 40.39 -4.86 -54.61
C THR A 547 39.25 -5.33 -55.52
N ASN A 548 38.01 -5.31 -55.04
CA ASN A 548 36.82 -5.65 -55.82
C ASN A 548 35.68 -4.66 -55.52
N VAL A 549 35.79 -3.46 -56.09
CA VAL A 549 34.61 -2.63 -56.33
C VAL A 549 34.04 -3.10 -57.67
N LEU A 550 32.93 -3.84 -57.63
CA LEU A 550 32.04 -3.94 -58.78
C LEU A 550 31.55 -2.52 -59.06
N ASP A 551 32.16 -1.89 -60.05
CA ASP A 551 31.87 -0.50 -60.42
C ASP A 551 30.47 -0.44 -61.03
N LEU A 552 29.49 -0.12 -60.19
CA LEU A 552 28.09 -0.01 -60.58
C LEU A 552 27.94 1.21 -61.50
N VAL A 553 27.43 0.97 -62.70
CA VAL A 553 27.10 2.03 -63.67
C VAL A 553 25.72 2.57 -63.32
N PHE A 554 25.64 3.86 -62.98
CA PHE A 554 24.37 4.58 -62.81
C PHE A 554 24.38 5.78 -63.75
N LEU A 555 23.34 5.90 -64.60
CA LEU A 555 23.18 7.00 -65.57
C LEU A 555 24.45 7.27 -66.43
N ASN A 556 25.01 6.22 -67.05
CA ASN A 556 26.19 6.29 -67.94
C ASN A 556 27.48 6.87 -67.29
N SER A 557 27.60 6.82 -65.97
CA SER A 557 28.84 7.13 -65.26
C SER A 557 29.15 6.06 -64.21
N HIS A 558 30.44 5.80 -64.00
CA HIS A 558 30.90 4.91 -62.94
C HIS A 558 30.79 5.63 -61.58
N VAL A 559 30.22 4.96 -60.58
CA VAL A 559 30.06 5.51 -59.22
C VAL A 559 31.43 5.83 -58.60
N SER A 560 32.48 5.13 -59.01
CA SER A 560 33.86 5.40 -58.61
C SER A 560 34.37 6.80 -59.04
N ASP A 561 33.85 7.37 -60.12
CA ASP A 561 34.23 8.71 -60.60
C ASP A 561 33.50 9.83 -59.84
N THR A 562 32.32 9.55 -59.27
CA THR A 562 31.55 10.52 -58.49
C THR A 562 32.01 10.62 -57.03
N LEU A 563 32.62 9.55 -56.50
CA LEU A 563 33.10 9.48 -55.11
C LEU A 563 34.56 9.91 -54.93
N ARG A 564 35.29 10.16 -56.02
CA ARG A 564 36.64 10.74 -55.93
C ARG A 564 36.53 12.23 -55.61
N ASN A 565 36.87 12.59 -54.36
CA ASN A 565 37.26 13.97 -54.05
C ASN A 565 38.45 14.35 -54.94
N PRO A 566 38.37 15.43 -55.75
CA PRO A 566 39.52 15.87 -56.52
C PRO A 566 40.63 16.35 -55.56
N PRO A 567 41.91 16.09 -55.87
CA PRO A 567 43.02 16.54 -55.05
C PRO A 567 43.05 18.08 -55.07
N GLY A 568 42.60 18.71 -53.99
CA GLY A 568 42.58 20.17 -53.84
C GLY A 568 41.44 20.78 -53.01
N ALA A 569 40.43 20.01 -52.58
CA ALA A 569 39.36 20.55 -51.73
C ALA A 569 39.85 20.72 -50.28
N ARG A 570 40.11 21.98 -49.91
CA ARG A 570 40.56 22.43 -48.58
C ARG A 570 39.61 21.99 -47.46
N ALA A 571 40.21 21.66 -46.32
CA ALA A 571 39.54 21.47 -45.04
C ALA A 571 38.63 22.67 -44.71
N PHE A 572 37.36 22.42 -44.45
CA PHE A 572 36.54 23.33 -43.68
C PHE A 572 36.79 23.04 -42.20
N SER A 573 37.60 23.90 -41.59
CA SER A 573 37.69 24.04 -40.14
C SER A 573 36.35 24.54 -39.59
N VAL A 574 35.75 23.80 -38.67
CA VAL A 574 34.83 24.38 -37.70
C VAL A 574 35.56 24.36 -36.37
N THR A 575 36.22 25.49 -36.10
CA THR A 575 36.72 25.86 -34.77
C THR A 575 35.52 26.11 -33.85
N SER A 576 35.51 25.44 -32.71
CA SER A 576 34.94 25.93 -31.45
C SER A 576 35.97 26.78 -30.72
#